data_AF-A0A1S3ISD8-F1
#
_entry.id   AF-A0A1S3ISD8-F1
#
_cell.length_a   1.000
_cell.length_b   1.000
_cell.length_c   1.000
_cell.angle_alpha   90.00
_cell.angle_beta   90.00
_cell.angle_gamma   90.00
#
_symmetry.space_group_name_H-M   'P 1'
#
loop_
_entity.id
_entity.type
_entity.pdbx_description
1 polymer ?
#
loop_
_entity_poly.entity_id
_entity_poly.type
_entity_poly.pdbx_seq_one_letter_code
_entity_poly.pdbx_strand_id
1 'polypeptide(L)'
;MVQDLLSMGYVRNQSVRGAPYDFRKAPNEQADFFLKFKQLIEETFTMNNNSRVVLVGHSMGNMYTLYFLNHQPQQWKDKYIRSFVSLAGPWGGAAKTLRLMSSGDSLGFYSIILNPLEIRPQQRSMPSTAWLLPTDSVWSPDDVLVSRPGYNYTLKDYKKFFQDLNFMDGWYMRQDTEGLTRKLSPPGVEVHCVHGLGVKTPAAFSFTEKQWPDSQPTVTYSNGDGTVNSRSLEGCLLWQERQPQSVYHYVIPNAEHMQLLYNADAIKIIKKVAGSDTP
;
A
#
# COMPACT_ATOMS: atom_id res chain seq x y z
N MET A 1 -4.37 16.44 8.44
CA MET A 1 -4.20 15.34 9.41
C MET A 1 -3.46 15.74 10.69
N VAL A 2 -2.13 15.96 10.70
CA VAL A 2 -1.41 16.20 11.97
C VAL A 2 -1.95 17.44 12.69
N GLN A 3 -2.17 18.56 11.99
CA GLN A 3 -2.75 19.75 12.60
C GLN A 3 -4.13 19.50 13.20
N ASP A 4 -4.95 18.66 12.57
CA ASP A 4 -6.26 18.28 13.09
C ASP A 4 -6.15 17.49 14.40
N LEU A 5 -5.15 16.61 14.53
CA LEU A 5 -4.90 15.89 15.78
C LEU A 5 -4.43 16.84 16.90
N LEU A 6 -3.58 17.82 16.58
CA LEU A 6 -3.14 18.81 17.58
C LEU A 6 -4.31 19.67 18.06
N SER A 7 -5.26 19.98 17.18
CA SER A 7 -6.50 20.68 17.59
C SER A 7 -7.35 19.88 18.59
N MET A 8 -7.12 18.57 18.71
CA MET A 8 -7.74 17.69 19.72
C MET A 8 -6.90 17.52 20.99
N GLY A 9 -5.76 18.21 21.11
CA GLY A 9 -4.85 18.09 22.25
C GLY A 9 -3.72 17.06 22.09
N TYR A 10 -3.55 16.46 20.91
CA TYR A 10 -2.33 15.69 20.63
C TYR A 10 -1.10 16.60 20.63
N VAL A 11 0.08 16.02 20.90
CA VAL A 11 1.36 16.71 21.02
C VAL A 11 2.38 15.99 20.13
N ARG A 12 3.03 16.73 19.24
CA ARG A 12 4.08 16.21 18.35
C ARG A 12 5.20 15.58 19.18
N ASN A 13 5.72 14.45 18.71
CA ASN A 13 6.79 13.69 19.36
C ASN A 13 6.44 13.09 20.74
N GLN A 14 5.17 13.18 21.17
CA GLN A 14 4.67 12.57 22.40
C GLN A 14 3.46 11.66 22.12
N SER A 15 2.30 12.22 21.78
CA SER A 15 1.08 11.45 21.48
C SER A 15 0.82 11.29 19.98
N VAL A 16 1.46 12.09 19.12
CA VAL A 16 1.52 11.86 17.67
C VAL A 16 2.97 11.81 17.22
N ARG A 17 3.40 10.66 16.71
CA ARG A 17 4.79 10.38 16.31
C ARG A 17 4.82 9.75 14.92
N GLY A 18 5.84 10.08 14.13
CA GLY A 18 6.07 9.48 12.81
C GLY A 18 7.02 8.29 12.88
N ALA A 19 6.79 7.30 12.03
CA ALA A 19 7.67 6.13 11.85
C ALA A 19 8.17 6.08 10.39
N PRO A 20 9.06 6.99 9.97
CA PRO A 20 9.60 6.97 8.61
C PRO A 20 10.52 5.76 8.40
N TYR A 21 10.56 5.26 7.17
CA TYR A 21 11.38 4.12 6.76
C TYR A 21 11.92 4.34 5.34
N ASP A 22 12.90 3.52 4.94
CA ASP A 22 13.39 3.53 3.56
C ASP A 22 12.39 2.80 2.64
N PHE A 23 11.52 3.59 2.01
CA PHE A 23 10.43 3.14 1.14
C PHE A 23 10.91 2.46 -0.15
N ARG A 24 12.21 2.51 -0.48
CA ARG A 24 12.77 1.81 -1.64
C ARG A 24 12.78 0.30 -1.43
N LYS A 25 12.86 -0.15 -0.17
CA LYS A 25 13.00 -1.56 0.20
C LYS A 25 11.67 -2.22 0.52
N ALA A 26 11.66 -3.54 0.55
CA ALA A 26 10.57 -4.34 1.09
C ALA A 26 10.85 -4.75 2.55
N PRO A 27 9.86 -5.27 3.31
CA PRO A 27 10.01 -5.59 4.73
C PRO A 27 11.18 -6.52 5.10
N ASN A 28 11.55 -7.46 4.22
CA ASN A 28 12.65 -8.39 4.46
C ASN A 28 14.03 -7.71 4.64
N GLU A 29 14.18 -6.48 4.18
CA GLU A 29 15.42 -5.69 4.31
C GLU A 29 15.32 -4.61 5.41
N GLN A 30 14.30 -4.67 6.27
CA GLN A 30 13.93 -3.57 7.18
C GLN A 30 13.84 -3.99 8.65
N ALA A 31 14.63 -4.98 9.07
CA ALA A 31 14.64 -5.49 10.44
C ALA A 31 14.86 -4.37 11.48
N ASP A 32 15.84 -3.49 11.25
CA ASP A 32 16.13 -2.35 12.13
C ASP A 32 14.96 -1.38 12.26
N PHE A 33 14.22 -1.15 11.17
CA PHE A 33 13.02 -0.33 11.22
C PHE A 33 11.95 -0.99 12.09
N PHE A 34 11.68 -2.30 11.94
CA PHE A 34 10.66 -2.97 12.74
C PHE A 34 11.01 -3.05 14.22
N LEU A 35 12.29 -3.19 14.57
CA LEU A 35 12.76 -3.09 15.96
C LEU A 35 12.47 -1.69 16.53
N LYS A 36 12.87 -0.64 15.81
CA LYS A 36 12.62 0.75 16.20
C LYS A 36 11.13 1.10 16.22
N PHE A 37 10.33 0.54 15.31
CA PHE A 37 8.90 0.75 15.24
C PHE A 37 8.18 0.13 16.44
N LYS A 38 8.58 -1.08 16.85
CA LYS A 38 8.10 -1.70 18.08
C LYS A 38 8.44 -0.85 19.31
N GLN A 39 9.69 -0.43 19.44
CA GLN A 39 10.14 0.45 20.53
C GLN A 39 9.37 1.77 20.55
N LEU A 40 9.16 2.38 19.39
CA LEU A 40 8.37 3.62 19.25
C LEU A 40 6.96 3.45 19.81
N ILE A 41 6.30 2.32 19.52
CA ILE A 41 4.95 2.02 20.01
C ILE A 41 4.95 1.84 21.53
N GLU A 42 5.90 1.07 22.07
CA GLU A 42 6.02 0.83 23.52
C GLU A 42 6.33 2.11 24.30
N GLU A 43 7.24 2.96 23.79
CA GLU A 43 7.52 4.28 24.37
C GLU A 43 6.30 5.19 24.32
N THR A 44 5.59 5.23 23.17
CA THR A 44 4.40 6.07 23.01
C THR A 44 3.30 5.64 23.98
N PHE A 45 3.12 4.33 24.19
CA PHE A 45 2.22 3.81 25.19
C PHE A 45 2.56 4.33 26.60
N THR A 46 3.82 4.19 27.03
CA THR A 46 4.25 4.63 28.37
C THR A 46 4.20 6.14 28.55
N MET A 47 4.60 6.92 27.53
CA MET A 47 4.56 8.39 27.57
C MET A 47 3.14 8.97 27.65
N ASN A 48 2.12 8.18 27.34
CA ASN A 48 0.72 8.59 27.30
C ASN A 48 -0.14 7.78 28.27
N ASN A 49 0.33 7.63 29.51
CA ASN A 49 -0.39 6.98 30.61
C ASN A 49 -0.81 5.54 30.30
N ASN A 50 0.06 4.77 29.64
CA ASN A 50 -0.23 3.39 29.23
C ASN A 50 -1.48 3.27 28.34
N SER A 51 -1.72 4.28 27.51
CA SER A 51 -2.82 4.29 26.54
C SER A 51 -2.40 3.55 25.27
N ARG A 52 -3.26 2.65 24.79
CA ARG A 52 -3.02 1.85 23.58
C ARG A 52 -2.92 2.74 22.33
N VAL A 53 -2.01 2.40 21.43
CA VAL A 53 -1.66 3.20 20.26
C VAL A 53 -2.59 2.88 19.08
N VAL A 54 -3.07 3.92 18.40
CA VAL A 54 -3.72 3.81 17.09
C VAL A 54 -2.65 3.90 16.01
N LEU A 55 -2.53 2.86 15.18
CA LEU A 55 -1.64 2.87 14.02
C LEU A 55 -2.37 3.50 12.84
N VAL A 56 -1.75 4.46 12.15
CA VAL A 56 -2.29 5.05 10.92
C VAL A 56 -1.29 4.83 9.79
N GLY A 57 -1.69 4.04 8.79
CA GLY A 57 -0.90 3.78 7.60
C GLY A 57 -1.49 4.45 6.36
N HIS A 58 -0.64 4.87 5.42
CA HIS A 58 -1.06 5.34 4.10
C HIS A 58 -0.36 4.55 3.01
N SER A 59 -1.10 4.16 1.97
CA SER A 59 -0.57 3.44 0.81
C SER A 59 0.28 2.23 1.23
N MET A 60 1.52 2.11 0.74
CA MET A 60 2.46 1.05 1.10
C MET A 60 2.76 0.96 2.61
N GLY A 61 2.61 2.03 3.38
CA GLY A 61 2.76 2.00 4.85
C GLY A 61 1.79 1.00 5.49
N ASN A 62 0.64 0.76 4.87
CA ASN A 62 -0.31 -0.26 5.34
C ASN A 62 0.24 -1.69 5.18
N MET A 63 0.97 -1.96 4.11
CA MET A 63 1.60 -3.26 3.88
C MET A 63 2.73 -3.53 4.87
N TYR A 64 3.49 -2.48 5.21
CA TYR A 64 4.49 -2.53 6.29
C TYR A 64 3.85 -2.78 7.65
N THR A 65 2.77 -2.07 7.98
CA THR A 65 2.03 -2.27 9.23
C THR A 65 1.44 -3.68 9.32
N LEU A 66 0.87 -4.20 8.24
CA LEU A 66 0.36 -5.57 8.17
C LEU A 66 1.48 -6.59 8.40
N TYR A 67 2.60 -6.45 7.69
CA TYR A 67 3.77 -7.31 7.89
C TYR A 67 4.21 -7.28 9.36
N PHE A 68 4.34 -6.09 9.96
CA PHE A 68 4.74 -5.93 11.36
C PHE A 68 3.78 -6.64 12.31
N LEU A 69 2.47 -6.38 12.20
CA LEU A 69 1.45 -6.96 13.09
C LEU A 69 1.38 -8.50 12.97
N ASN A 70 1.60 -9.04 11.77
CA ASN A 70 1.62 -10.50 11.55
C ASN A 70 2.84 -11.18 12.18
N HIS A 71 3.88 -10.41 12.54
CA HIS A 71 5.08 -10.88 13.22
C HIS A 71 5.12 -10.49 14.72
N GLN A 72 4.04 -9.92 15.27
CA GLN A 72 3.93 -9.68 16.71
C GLN A 72 3.02 -10.73 17.38
N PRO A 73 3.36 -11.20 18.60
CA PRO A 73 2.48 -12.05 19.39
C PRO A 73 1.13 -11.37 19.64
N GLN A 74 0.04 -12.14 19.66
CA GLN A 74 -1.30 -11.58 19.89
C GLN A 74 -1.39 -10.83 21.23
N GLN A 75 -0.81 -11.38 22.30
CA GLN A 75 -0.74 -10.72 23.61
C GLN A 75 -0.07 -9.34 23.56
N TRP A 76 0.96 -9.18 22.72
CA TRP A 76 1.62 -7.89 22.54
C TRP A 76 0.68 -6.90 21.85
N LYS A 77 -0.01 -7.34 20.79
CA LYS A 77 -0.99 -6.50 20.07
C LYS A 77 -2.14 -6.08 20.98
N ASP A 78 -2.68 -7.00 21.77
CA ASP A 78 -3.78 -6.72 22.70
C ASP A 78 -3.38 -5.67 23.76
N LYS A 79 -2.12 -5.72 24.21
CA LYS A 79 -1.56 -4.79 25.20
C LYS A 79 -1.31 -3.40 24.62
N TYR A 80 -0.71 -3.29 23.43
CA TYR A 80 -0.16 -2.02 22.94
C TYR A 80 -0.97 -1.37 21.83
N ILE A 81 -1.75 -2.13 21.07
CA ILE A 81 -2.45 -1.63 19.88
C ILE A 81 -3.94 -1.49 20.19
N ARG A 82 -4.46 -0.29 19.95
CA ARG A 82 -5.88 -0.02 20.04
C ARG A 82 -6.58 -0.46 18.76
N SER A 83 -6.12 0.09 17.64
CA SER A 83 -6.67 -0.14 16.31
C SER A 83 -5.67 0.22 15.22
N PHE A 84 -5.97 -0.21 14.00
CA PHE A 84 -5.22 0.10 12.80
C PHE A 84 -6.13 0.80 11.78
N VAL A 85 -5.87 2.09 11.54
CA VAL A 85 -6.52 2.88 10.49
C VAL A 85 -5.67 2.81 9.22
N SER A 86 -6.19 2.13 8.20
CA SER A 86 -5.54 2.01 6.91
C SER A 86 -6.13 3.00 5.91
N LEU A 87 -5.32 3.92 5.40
CA LEU A 87 -5.68 4.83 4.31
C LEU A 87 -5.14 4.29 2.98
N ALA A 88 -6.01 3.90 2.07
CA ALA A 88 -5.68 3.41 0.72
C ALA A 88 -4.63 2.28 0.68
N GLY A 89 -4.84 1.21 1.46
CA GLY A 89 -3.95 0.05 1.48
C GLY A 89 -3.96 -0.73 0.14
N PRO A 90 -2.81 -0.94 -0.53
CA PRO A 90 -2.71 -1.71 -1.76
C PRO A 90 -2.59 -3.21 -1.45
N TRP A 91 -3.60 -3.79 -0.80
CA TRP A 91 -3.54 -5.14 -0.22
C TRP A 91 -3.13 -6.23 -1.21
N GLY A 92 -3.64 -6.19 -2.44
CA GLY A 92 -3.27 -7.13 -3.50
C GLY A 92 -2.34 -6.55 -4.55
N GLY A 93 -1.61 -5.47 -4.24
CA GLY A 93 -0.79 -4.74 -5.20
C GLY A 93 -1.61 -3.87 -6.17
N ALA A 94 -0.91 -3.08 -6.97
CA ALA A 94 -1.53 -2.14 -7.92
C ALA A 94 -1.05 -2.42 -9.34
N ALA A 95 -1.96 -2.44 -10.33
CA ALA A 95 -1.56 -2.68 -11.72
C ALA A 95 -0.53 -1.65 -12.22
N LYS A 96 -0.59 -0.41 -11.72
CA LYS A 96 0.36 0.67 -12.05
C LYS A 96 1.84 0.25 -11.95
N THR A 97 2.21 -0.66 -11.03
CA THR A 97 3.61 -1.12 -10.89
C THR A 97 4.14 -1.82 -12.14
N LEU A 98 3.29 -2.45 -12.95
CA LEU A 98 3.67 -3.03 -14.24
C LEU A 98 4.10 -1.97 -15.26
N ARG A 99 3.47 -0.79 -15.22
CA ARG A 99 3.89 0.37 -16.03
C ARG A 99 5.23 0.92 -15.55
N LEU A 100 5.42 1.05 -14.24
CA LEU A 100 6.71 1.47 -13.65
C LEU A 100 7.84 0.54 -14.10
N MET A 101 7.60 -0.79 -14.07
CA MET A 101 8.60 -1.77 -14.50
C MET A 101 8.82 -1.79 -16.01
N SER A 102 7.81 -1.51 -16.83
CA SER A 102 7.92 -1.58 -18.30
C SER A 102 8.39 -0.26 -18.91
N SER A 103 7.50 0.73 -19.02
CA SER A 103 7.71 1.99 -19.75
C SER A 103 8.05 3.17 -18.84
N GLY A 104 8.10 2.95 -17.53
CA GLY A 104 8.25 4.01 -16.53
C GLY A 104 6.98 4.85 -16.40
N ASP A 105 6.87 5.56 -15.29
CA ASP A 105 5.75 6.48 -15.02
C ASP A 105 6.27 7.72 -14.30
N SER A 106 5.96 8.93 -14.75
CA SER A 106 6.38 10.17 -14.05
C SER A 106 5.58 10.46 -12.77
N LEU A 107 4.80 9.49 -12.29
CA LEU A 107 3.98 9.48 -11.08
C LEU A 107 2.98 10.62 -11.00
N GLY A 108 2.59 11.23 -12.13
CA GLY A 108 1.64 12.35 -12.20
C GLY A 108 2.15 13.68 -11.66
N PHE A 109 3.09 13.69 -10.70
CA PHE A 109 3.61 14.91 -10.06
C PHE A 109 4.61 15.68 -10.94
N TYR A 110 5.32 14.99 -11.83
CA TYR A 110 6.39 15.57 -12.65
C TYR A 110 6.27 15.21 -14.14
N SER A 111 5.08 14.83 -14.62
CA SER A 111 4.86 14.40 -16.02
C SER A 111 5.24 15.45 -17.07
N ILE A 112 5.35 16.72 -16.67
CA ILE A 112 5.75 17.84 -17.53
C ILE A 112 7.30 17.99 -17.59
N ILE A 113 8.03 17.47 -16.60
CA ILE A 113 9.47 17.75 -16.41
C ILE A 113 10.33 16.48 -16.58
N LEU A 114 9.81 15.31 -16.24
CA LEU A 114 10.59 14.08 -16.21
C LEU A 114 10.11 13.07 -17.23
N ASN A 115 11.01 12.67 -18.12
CA ASN A 115 10.80 11.58 -19.07
C ASN A 115 10.64 10.25 -18.30
N PRO A 116 9.54 9.50 -18.48
CA PRO A 116 9.33 8.22 -17.81
C PRO A 116 10.49 7.22 -17.95
N LEU A 117 11.17 7.19 -19.10
CA LEU A 117 12.27 6.27 -19.34
C LEU A 117 13.53 6.62 -18.54
N GLU A 118 13.72 7.91 -18.22
CA GLU A 118 14.85 8.38 -17.40
C GLU A 118 14.64 8.07 -15.92
N ILE A 119 13.38 8.04 -15.44
CA ILE A 119 13.06 7.64 -14.06
C ILE A 119 13.01 6.11 -13.93
N ARG A 120 12.66 5.38 -14.99
CA ARG A 120 12.47 3.92 -14.95
C ARG A 120 13.62 3.15 -14.28
N PRO A 121 14.92 3.44 -14.50
CA PRO A 121 16.00 2.77 -13.79
C PRO A 121 15.88 2.88 -12.26
N GLN A 122 15.50 4.06 -11.76
CA GLN A 122 15.29 4.29 -10.34
C GLN A 122 14.06 3.53 -9.82
N GLN A 123 12.96 3.49 -10.57
CA GLN A 123 11.76 2.71 -10.21
C GLN A 123 12.02 1.21 -10.16
N ARG A 124 12.79 0.70 -11.14
CA ARG A 124 13.23 -0.69 -11.23
C ARG A 124 14.18 -1.07 -10.10
N SER A 125 15.00 -0.14 -9.63
CA SER A 125 15.96 -0.39 -8.54
C SER A 125 15.32 -0.59 -7.16
N MET A 126 14.01 -0.37 -7.01
CA MET A 126 13.30 -0.50 -5.73
C MET A 126 12.61 -1.87 -5.62
N PRO A 127 13.05 -2.76 -4.71
CA PRO A 127 12.33 -3.99 -4.38
C PRO A 127 10.86 -3.75 -3.99
N SER A 128 10.53 -2.58 -3.43
CA SER A 128 9.13 -2.24 -3.10
C SER A 128 8.21 -2.17 -4.33
N THR A 129 8.71 -1.78 -5.50
CA THR A 129 7.93 -1.78 -6.74
C THR A 129 7.55 -3.21 -7.15
N ALA A 130 8.50 -4.16 -7.04
CA ALA A 130 8.26 -5.57 -7.35
C ALA A 130 7.34 -6.25 -6.32
N TRP A 131 7.50 -5.88 -5.04
CA TRP A 131 6.66 -6.36 -3.94
C TRP A 131 5.19 -6.00 -4.14
N LEU A 132 4.91 -4.80 -4.66
CA LEU A 132 3.56 -4.29 -4.91
C LEU A 132 2.98 -4.66 -6.30
N LEU A 133 3.60 -5.60 -7.01
CA LEU A 133 2.98 -6.21 -8.19
C LEU A 133 1.68 -6.94 -7.82
N PRO A 134 0.65 -6.91 -8.69
CA PRO A 134 -0.61 -7.60 -8.47
C PRO A 134 -0.44 -9.06 -8.00
N THR A 135 -1.28 -9.49 -7.06
CA THR A 135 -1.25 -10.84 -6.50
C THR A 135 -2.59 -11.56 -6.66
N ASP A 136 -2.56 -12.89 -6.66
CA ASP A 136 -3.74 -13.76 -6.70
C ASP A 136 -4.62 -13.67 -5.43
N SER A 137 -4.23 -12.87 -4.46
CA SER A 137 -5.02 -12.57 -3.26
C SER A 137 -6.32 -11.84 -3.61
N VAL A 138 -6.32 -11.01 -4.66
CA VAL A 138 -7.48 -10.22 -5.11
C VAL A 138 -7.60 -10.08 -6.64
N TRP A 139 -6.56 -10.45 -7.40
CA TRP A 139 -6.56 -10.41 -8.86
C TRP A 139 -6.81 -11.80 -9.44
N SER A 140 -7.51 -11.87 -10.58
CA SER A 140 -7.75 -13.14 -11.25
C SER A 140 -6.45 -13.62 -11.92
N PRO A 141 -6.12 -14.92 -11.84
CA PRO A 141 -5.01 -15.49 -12.59
C PRO A 141 -5.15 -15.36 -14.12
N ASP A 142 -6.33 -15.03 -14.62
CA ASP A 142 -6.63 -14.86 -16.05
C ASP A 142 -6.75 -13.38 -16.46
N ASP A 143 -6.56 -12.44 -15.53
CA ASP A 143 -6.49 -11.01 -15.85
C ASP A 143 -5.28 -10.75 -16.74
N VAL A 144 -5.52 -10.23 -17.95
CA VAL A 144 -4.45 -9.73 -18.82
C VAL A 144 -4.05 -8.34 -18.35
N LEU A 145 -2.89 -8.24 -17.70
CA LEU A 145 -2.41 -7.01 -17.09
C LEU A 145 -1.52 -6.20 -18.04
N VAL A 146 -0.77 -6.89 -18.90
CA VAL A 146 0.00 -6.28 -19.98
C VAL A 146 -0.22 -7.06 -21.26
N SER A 147 -0.37 -6.40 -22.40
CA SER A 147 -0.44 -7.05 -23.71
C SER A 147 0.49 -6.39 -24.73
N ARG A 148 1.00 -7.19 -25.65
CA ARG A 148 1.70 -6.78 -26.87
C ARG A 148 1.30 -7.71 -28.01
N PRO A 149 1.59 -7.39 -29.29
CA PRO A 149 1.25 -8.32 -30.36
C PRO A 149 1.98 -9.66 -30.14
N GLY A 150 1.24 -10.76 -30.26
CA GLY A 150 1.74 -12.11 -30.02
C GLY A 150 1.84 -12.57 -28.56
N TYR A 151 1.59 -11.73 -27.55
CA TYR A 151 1.65 -12.19 -26.15
C TYR A 151 0.82 -11.35 -25.15
N ASN A 152 0.20 -12.05 -24.19
CA ASN A 152 -0.52 -11.47 -23.06
C ASN A 152 0.14 -11.91 -21.76
N TYR A 153 0.46 -10.97 -20.88
CA TYR A 153 1.05 -11.23 -19.57
C TYR A 153 -0.02 -11.16 -18.48
N THR A 154 -0.17 -12.27 -17.76
CA THR A 154 -1.03 -12.41 -16.58
C THR A 154 -0.18 -12.51 -15.30
N LEU A 155 -0.82 -12.76 -14.15
CA LEU A 155 -0.12 -13.08 -12.89
C LEU A 155 0.82 -14.29 -13.01
N LYS A 156 0.54 -15.22 -13.94
CA LYS A 156 1.32 -16.44 -14.16
C LYS A 156 2.61 -16.17 -14.96
N ASP A 157 2.70 -15.01 -15.61
CA ASP A 157 3.71 -14.73 -16.63
C ASP A 157 4.79 -13.75 -16.16
N TYR A 158 4.87 -13.41 -14.86
CA TYR A 158 5.83 -12.41 -14.38
C TYR A 158 7.29 -12.72 -14.72
N LYS A 159 7.70 -14.00 -14.66
CA LYS A 159 9.06 -14.39 -15.08
C LYS A 159 9.29 -14.01 -16.55
N LYS A 160 8.36 -14.37 -17.44
CA LYS A 160 8.45 -14.05 -18.86
C LYS A 160 8.34 -12.54 -19.12
N PHE A 161 7.49 -11.83 -18.40
CA PHE A 161 7.39 -10.37 -18.44
C PHE A 161 8.76 -9.71 -18.18
N PHE A 162 9.45 -10.11 -17.11
CA PHE A 162 10.77 -9.57 -16.80
C PHE A 162 11.87 -10.01 -17.77
N GLN A 163 11.79 -11.22 -18.34
CA GLN A 163 12.66 -11.66 -19.43
C GLN A 163 12.51 -10.77 -20.66
N ASP A 164 11.26 -10.52 -21.09
CA ASP A 164 10.96 -9.73 -22.29
C ASP A 164 11.26 -8.22 -22.12
N LEU A 165 11.43 -7.77 -20.88
CA LEU A 165 11.90 -6.43 -20.52
C LEU A 165 13.43 -6.32 -20.41
N ASN A 166 14.16 -7.43 -20.56
CA ASN A 166 15.58 -7.54 -20.25
C ASN A 166 15.93 -7.02 -18.84
N PHE A 167 15.11 -7.38 -17.85
CA PHE A 167 15.24 -6.92 -16.46
C PHE A 167 14.93 -8.05 -15.46
N MET A 168 15.79 -9.08 -15.45
CA MET A 168 15.60 -10.26 -14.59
C MET A 168 15.75 -9.97 -13.09
N ASP A 169 16.46 -8.92 -12.70
CA ASP A 169 16.52 -8.48 -11.30
C ASP A 169 15.12 -8.19 -10.75
N GLY A 170 14.20 -7.67 -11.56
CA GLY A 170 12.81 -7.47 -11.15
C GLY A 170 12.07 -8.79 -10.83
N TRP A 171 12.39 -9.86 -11.54
CA TRP A 171 11.87 -11.20 -11.23
C TRP A 171 12.45 -11.73 -9.92
N TYR A 172 13.75 -11.58 -9.70
CA TYR A 172 14.38 -12.01 -8.44
C TYR A 172 13.85 -11.21 -7.24
N MET A 173 13.74 -9.89 -7.36
CA MET A 173 13.09 -9.05 -6.34
C MET A 173 11.65 -9.50 -6.05
N ARG A 174 10.89 -9.90 -7.09
CA ARG A 174 9.54 -10.43 -6.90
C ARG A 174 9.57 -11.74 -6.11
N GLN A 175 10.46 -12.67 -6.44
CA GLN A 175 10.59 -13.94 -5.71
C GLN A 175 10.91 -13.71 -4.22
N ASP A 176 11.81 -12.76 -3.93
CA ASP A 176 12.23 -12.45 -2.57
C ASP A 176 11.10 -11.82 -1.73
N THR A 177 10.16 -11.12 -2.38
CA THR A 177 9.20 -10.24 -1.68
C THR A 177 7.76 -10.72 -1.75
N GLU A 178 7.38 -11.56 -2.70
CA GLU A 178 5.98 -11.93 -2.90
C GLU A 178 5.35 -12.63 -1.69
N GLY A 179 6.14 -13.41 -0.95
CA GLY A 179 5.66 -14.16 0.21
C GLY A 179 5.34 -13.29 1.44
N LEU A 180 5.84 -12.06 1.50
CA LEU A 180 5.86 -11.26 2.74
C LEU A 180 4.44 -10.92 3.24
N THR A 181 3.52 -10.63 2.32
CA THR A 181 2.14 -10.23 2.65
C THR A 181 1.08 -10.83 1.73
N ARG A 182 1.44 -11.69 0.76
CA ARG A 182 0.50 -12.27 -0.22
C ARG A 182 -0.67 -13.04 0.40
N LYS A 183 -0.48 -13.68 1.56
CA LYS A 183 -1.57 -14.40 2.24
C LYS A 183 -2.67 -13.48 2.78
N LEU A 184 -2.39 -12.18 2.93
CA LEU A 184 -3.27 -11.22 3.60
C LEU A 184 -3.82 -11.79 4.91
N SER A 185 -2.95 -12.39 5.72
CA SER A 185 -3.36 -12.90 7.04
C SER A 185 -3.84 -11.74 7.91
N PRO A 186 -4.98 -11.88 8.62
CA PRO A 186 -5.57 -10.78 9.38
C PRO A 186 -4.61 -10.23 10.43
N PRO A 187 -4.60 -8.90 10.67
CA PRO A 187 -3.67 -8.28 11.62
C PRO A 187 -3.99 -8.61 13.08
N GLY A 188 -5.17 -9.13 13.40
CA GLY A 188 -5.57 -9.50 14.77
C GLY A 188 -5.71 -8.29 15.69
N VAL A 189 -6.13 -7.15 15.15
CA VAL A 189 -6.50 -5.92 15.86
C VAL A 189 -7.73 -5.32 15.20
N GLU A 190 -8.40 -4.39 15.86
CA GLU A 190 -9.50 -3.63 15.22
C GLU A 190 -8.97 -2.85 14.00
N VAL A 191 -9.66 -2.93 12.87
CA VAL A 191 -9.24 -2.29 11.61
C VAL A 191 -10.28 -1.27 11.16
N HIS A 192 -9.82 -0.09 10.77
CA HIS A 192 -10.61 0.89 10.01
C HIS A 192 -10.01 1.02 8.61
N CYS A 193 -10.62 0.36 7.64
CA CYS A 193 -10.19 0.38 6.25
C CYS A 193 -10.86 1.54 5.51
N VAL A 194 -10.08 2.58 5.19
CA VAL A 194 -10.54 3.81 4.55
C VAL A 194 -9.90 3.92 3.17
N HIS A 195 -10.70 4.08 2.12
CA HIS A 195 -10.16 4.29 0.78
C HIS A 195 -11.09 5.07 -0.14
N GLY A 196 -10.51 5.66 -1.18
CA GLY A 196 -11.26 6.33 -2.25
C GLY A 196 -11.82 5.33 -3.26
N LEU A 197 -12.95 5.68 -3.88
CA LEU A 197 -13.48 5.00 -5.07
C LEU A 197 -14.10 6.02 -6.02
N GLY A 198 -14.29 5.67 -7.29
CA GLY A 198 -14.84 6.54 -8.32
C GLY A 198 -13.79 7.29 -9.14
N VAL A 199 -12.49 7.03 -8.88
CA VAL A 199 -11.39 7.65 -9.63
C VAL A 199 -10.85 6.68 -10.67
N LYS A 200 -10.70 7.18 -11.90
CA LYS A 200 -10.20 6.42 -13.05
C LYS A 200 -8.78 5.90 -12.77
N THR A 201 -8.61 4.60 -12.62
CA THR A 201 -7.37 3.97 -12.13
C THR A 201 -6.77 3.02 -13.16
N PRO A 202 -5.47 3.10 -13.50
CA PRO A 202 -4.84 2.17 -14.44
C PRO A 202 -5.00 0.70 -14.02
N ALA A 203 -5.44 -0.16 -14.93
CA ALA A 203 -5.75 -1.56 -14.67
C ALA A 203 -5.02 -2.53 -15.62
N ALA A 204 -4.79 -2.14 -16.87
CA ALA A 204 -4.00 -2.92 -17.83
C ALA A 204 -3.31 -2.01 -18.85
N PHE A 205 -2.26 -2.53 -19.49
CA PHE A 205 -1.39 -1.77 -20.39
C PHE A 205 -1.20 -2.52 -21.71
N SER A 206 -1.58 -1.89 -22.83
CA SER A 206 -1.42 -2.48 -24.17
C SER A 206 -0.36 -1.73 -24.97
N PHE A 207 0.62 -2.47 -25.49
CA PHE A 207 1.70 -1.97 -26.32
C PHE A 207 1.50 -2.45 -27.76
N THR A 208 1.84 -1.60 -28.73
CA THR A 208 2.15 -2.06 -30.10
C THR A 208 3.61 -2.53 -30.19
N GLU A 209 3.98 -3.20 -31.29
CA GLU A 209 5.39 -3.61 -31.50
C GLU A 209 6.36 -2.42 -31.42
N LYS A 210 5.97 -1.25 -31.95
CA LYS A 210 6.82 -0.06 -31.94
C LYS A 210 6.94 0.59 -30.55
N GLN A 211 6.00 0.31 -29.65
CA GLN A 211 6.00 0.90 -28.31
C GLN A 211 6.73 0.04 -27.28
N TRP A 212 6.81 -1.27 -27.49
CA TRP A 212 7.34 -2.18 -26.48
C TRP A 212 8.87 -2.07 -26.34
N PRO A 213 9.42 -1.98 -25.12
CA PRO A 213 8.81 -1.49 -23.88
C PRO A 213 9.10 0.00 -23.62
N ASP A 214 9.76 0.68 -24.56
CA ASP A 214 10.36 2.01 -24.40
C ASP A 214 9.46 3.16 -24.87
N SER A 215 8.14 2.98 -24.81
CA SER A 215 7.17 4.05 -25.04
C SER A 215 5.94 3.83 -24.19
N GLN A 216 5.15 4.89 -24.01
CA GLN A 216 3.96 4.81 -23.17
C GLN A 216 2.88 3.92 -23.81
N PRO A 217 2.30 2.97 -23.06
CA PRO A 217 1.26 2.09 -23.56
C PRO A 217 -0.10 2.78 -23.62
N THR A 218 -1.02 2.19 -24.36
CA THR A 218 -2.45 2.47 -24.19
C THR A 218 -2.91 1.90 -22.84
N VAL A 219 -3.54 2.72 -22.01
CA VAL A 219 -3.96 2.34 -20.66
C VAL A 219 -5.45 2.04 -20.64
N THR A 220 -5.81 0.85 -20.16
CA THR A 220 -7.17 0.49 -19.77
C THR A 220 -7.35 0.83 -18.29
N TYR A 221 -8.49 1.42 -17.94
CA TYR A 221 -8.75 1.91 -16.60
C TYR A 221 -9.92 1.17 -15.95
N SER A 222 -9.83 0.98 -14.64
CA SER A 222 -10.90 0.46 -13.77
C SER A 222 -11.27 1.49 -12.71
N ASN A 223 -12.24 1.13 -11.87
CA ASN A 223 -12.51 1.85 -10.62
C ASN A 223 -11.33 1.71 -9.63
N GLY A 224 -11.17 2.72 -8.77
CA GLY A 224 -10.14 2.82 -7.72
C GLY A 224 -9.98 4.25 -7.22
N ASP A 225 -8.80 4.59 -6.71
CA ASP A 225 -8.44 5.91 -6.17
C ASP A 225 -7.46 6.70 -7.08
N GLY A 226 -7.25 6.25 -8.32
CA GLY A 226 -6.30 6.84 -9.28
C GLY A 226 -4.93 6.16 -9.28
N THR A 227 -4.59 5.42 -8.22
CA THR A 227 -3.33 4.66 -8.11
C THR A 227 -3.58 3.18 -7.85
N VAL A 228 -4.47 2.85 -6.92
CA VAL A 228 -4.76 1.48 -6.47
C VAL A 228 -6.17 1.09 -6.92
N ASN A 229 -6.29 -0.08 -7.56
CA ASN A 229 -7.54 -0.59 -8.07
C ASN A 229 -8.48 -0.98 -6.92
N SER A 230 -9.81 -0.80 -7.10
CA SER A 230 -10.82 -1.04 -6.06
C SER A 230 -10.69 -2.42 -5.41
N ARG A 231 -10.50 -3.48 -6.22
CA ARG A 231 -10.30 -4.86 -5.75
C ARG A 231 -9.14 -5.02 -4.77
N SER A 232 -8.08 -4.21 -4.93
CA SER A 232 -6.95 -4.21 -4.00
C SER A 232 -7.22 -3.33 -2.79
N LEU A 233 -7.93 -2.21 -2.93
CA LEU A 233 -8.31 -1.36 -1.81
C LEU A 233 -9.23 -2.08 -0.82
N GLU A 234 -10.14 -2.89 -1.37
CA GLU A 234 -11.14 -3.67 -0.62
C GLU A 234 -10.58 -4.99 -0.04
N GLY A 235 -9.30 -5.31 -0.26
CA GLY A 235 -8.69 -6.56 0.24
C GLY A 235 -8.75 -6.73 1.77
N CYS A 236 -8.88 -5.64 2.53
CA CYS A 236 -9.11 -5.66 3.97
C CYS A 236 -10.43 -6.33 4.37
N LEU A 237 -11.45 -6.35 3.49
CA LEU A 237 -12.75 -6.98 3.76
C LEU A 237 -12.64 -8.50 3.93
N LEU A 238 -11.58 -9.11 3.38
CA LEU A 238 -11.28 -10.53 3.59
C LEU A 238 -11.05 -10.87 5.06
N TRP A 239 -10.84 -9.89 5.94
CA TRP A 239 -10.60 -10.09 7.36
C TRP A 239 -11.86 -10.13 8.22
N GLN A 240 -13.02 -9.66 7.73
CA GLN A 240 -14.25 -9.52 8.54
C GLN A 240 -14.68 -10.80 9.27
N GLU A 241 -14.38 -11.97 8.71
CA GLU A 241 -14.73 -13.28 9.26
C GLU A 241 -13.50 -14.13 9.63
N ARG A 242 -12.29 -13.54 9.57
CA ARG A 242 -11.03 -14.26 9.81
C ARG A 242 -10.30 -13.82 11.07
N GLN A 243 -10.86 -12.86 11.80
CA GLN A 243 -10.38 -12.42 13.10
C GLN A 243 -11.56 -12.04 14.01
N PRO A 244 -11.42 -12.16 15.34
CA PRO A 244 -12.47 -11.76 16.26
C PRO A 244 -12.64 -10.23 16.38
N GLN A 245 -11.60 -9.45 16.09
CA GLN A 245 -11.65 -7.99 16.15
C GLN A 245 -12.38 -7.40 14.93
N SER A 246 -13.17 -6.35 15.16
CA SER A 246 -13.96 -5.67 14.13
C SER A 246 -13.13 -5.15 12.96
N VAL A 247 -13.71 -5.22 11.75
CA VAL A 247 -13.16 -4.61 10.53
C VAL A 247 -14.21 -3.66 9.96
N TYR A 248 -13.97 -2.37 10.14
CA TYR A 248 -14.82 -1.29 9.63
C TYR A 248 -14.37 -0.87 8.24
N HIS A 249 -15.33 -0.59 7.35
CA HIS A 249 -15.08 -0.19 5.97
C HIS A 249 -15.65 1.19 5.69
N TYR A 250 -14.83 2.07 5.13
CA TYR A 250 -15.19 3.43 4.79
C TYR A 250 -14.76 3.74 3.36
N VAL A 251 -15.73 4.02 2.50
CA VAL A 251 -15.50 4.48 1.13
C VAL A 251 -15.67 5.99 1.10
N ILE A 252 -14.66 6.71 0.60
CA ILE A 252 -14.71 8.15 0.37
C ILE A 252 -14.92 8.39 -1.14
N PRO A 253 -16.11 8.80 -1.59
CA PRO A 253 -16.40 8.95 -3.01
C PRO A 253 -15.50 10.00 -3.66
N ASN A 254 -14.97 9.67 -4.84
CA ASN A 254 -14.12 10.51 -5.69
C ASN A 254 -12.84 11.04 -5.02
N ALA A 255 -12.40 10.44 -3.91
CA ALA A 255 -11.13 10.79 -3.29
C ALA A 255 -9.96 10.13 -4.02
N GLU A 256 -9.03 10.94 -4.52
CA GLU A 256 -7.77 10.47 -5.09
C GLU A 256 -6.81 9.95 -3.99
N HIS A 257 -5.92 9.04 -4.37
CA HIS A 257 -4.98 8.33 -3.50
C HIS A 257 -4.25 9.21 -2.47
N MET A 258 -3.76 10.38 -2.87
CA MET A 258 -3.08 11.33 -1.99
C MET A 258 -4.05 12.29 -1.30
N GLN A 259 -5.20 12.57 -1.91
CA GLN A 259 -6.23 13.43 -1.31
C GLN A 259 -6.74 12.91 0.02
N LEU A 260 -6.74 11.60 0.24
CA LEU A 260 -7.16 10.99 1.51
C LEU A 260 -6.39 11.54 2.74
N LEU A 261 -5.16 12.02 2.59
CA LEU A 261 -4.36 12.58 3.70
C LEU A 261 -4.88 13.94 4.19
N TYR A 262 -5.63 14.66 3.35
CA TYR A 262 -6.20 15.97 3.65
C TYR A 262 -7.71 16.06 3.40
N ASN A 263 -8.36 14.94 3.07
CA ASN A 263 -9.81 14.84 2.91
C ASN A 263 -10.52 14.95 4.27
N ALA A 264 -11.56 15.79 4.34
CA ALA A 264 -12.27 16.07 5.59
C ALA A 264 -12.95 14.83 6.20
N ASP A 265 -13.53 13.95 5.38
CA ASP A 265 -14.21 12.74 5.86
C ASP A 265 -13.21 11.69 6.36
N ALA A 266 -12.10 11.50 5.64
CA ALA A 266 -11.01 10.65 6.09
C ALA A 266 -10.42 11.14 7.42
N ILE A 267 -10.18 12.46 7.54
CA ILE A 267 -9.73 13.08 8.79
C ILE A 267 -10.77 12.89 9.90
N LYS A 268 -12.07 13.05 9.62
CA LYS A 268 -13.13 12.83 10.60
C LYS A 268 -13.14 11.41 11.15
N ILE A 269 -12.89 10.40 10.30
CA ILE A 269 -12.75 9.01 10.74
C ILE A 269 -11.53 8.86 11.66
N ILE A 270 -10.36 9.36 11.25
CA ILE A 270 -9.14 9.31 12.07
C ILE A 270 -9.36 9.98 13.43
N LYS A 271 -9.96 11.18 13.46
CA LYS A 271 -10.29 11.89 14.70
C LYS A 271 -11.26 11.10 15.58
N LYS A 272 -12.27 10.45 15.00
CA LYS A 272 -13.21 9.61 15.74
C LYS A 272 -12.49 8.45 16.43
N VAL A 273 -11.60 7.76 15.72
CA VAL A 273 -10.83 6.61 16.26
C VAL A 273 -9.80 7.07 17.29
N ALA A 274 -9.09 8.17 17.01
CA ALA A 274 -8.09 8.75 17.90
C ALA A 274 -8.69 9.37 19.17
N GLY A 275 -9.94 9.85 19.11
CA GLY A 275 -10.63 10.53 20.20
C GLY A 275 -11.51 9.63 21.06
N SER A 276 -11.77 8.37 20.69
CA SER A 276 -12.75 7.54 21.40
C SER A 276 -12.27 7.03 22.78
N ASP A 277 -11.16 7.54 23.31
CA ASP A 277 -10.69 7.34 24.69
C ASP A 277 -10.63 8.65 25.50
N THR A 278 -11.19 9.77 25.03
CA THR A 278 -11.44 10.89 25.96
C THR A 278 -12.49 10.43 26.97
N PRO A 279 -12.18 10.44 28.28
CA PRO A 279 -13.15 10.11 29.33
C PRO A 279 -14.42 10.96 29.24
#